data_AF-F0WVH3-F1
#
_entry.id   AF-F0WVH3-F1
#
_cell.length_a   1.000
_cell.length_b   1.000
_cell.length_c   1.000
_cell.angle_alpha   90.00
_cell.angle_beta   90.00
_cell.angle_gamma   90.00
#
_symmetry.space_group_name_H-M   'P 1'
#
loop_
_entity.id
_entity.type
_entity.pdbx_description
1 polymer ?
#
loop_
_entity_poly.entity_id
_entity_poly.type
_entity_poly.pdbx_seq_one_letter_code
_entity_poly.pdbx_strand_id
1 'polypeptide(L)'
;MFPREAESYVKNIVCRRLSTTRGASRVLMVRTQFARTCALLHGKRQTASKLKFCVPNVTRRNIWIDSFRKSDASAELESIQKAQECIELEAKQTHQKCFDQYREWFNVHRANIIPDGKALSWTEFQIASKRICEHIRQQETQCWNERPKIGCTRAKENNEEGKSEENAYVDAIHLTILRHRLTQLLKRSEGTDGPQEAVSASEFRSMIESLVMGNYEVWLKFYFRLRDSDHDQKLTKEECTQLVDDIISGHKEILNEIISSHVNLPKAAERSLNKSMMEETWRSKFAEKSRSVWHFAQPLVAGENQEKVTALDYGVLLESQQKEFPELPDLTNVFAKGFHKDRVLYYQERSDRWITRRNGMFIIIALSILDYAATLV
;
A
#
# COMPACT_ATOMS: atom_id res chain seq x y z
N MET A 1 -51.86 27.29 6.76
CA MET A 1 -50.87 27.82 5.80
C MET A 1 -49.58 27.06 6.07
N PHE A 2 -49.35 25.95 5.36
CA PHE A 2 -48.10 25.16 5.44
C PHE A 2 -47.10 25.75 4.44
N PRO A 3 -45.78 25.72 4.71
CA PRO A 3 -44.80 26.42 3.90
C PRO A 3 -44.55 25.65 2.59
N ARG A 4 -44.63 26.38 1.47
CA ARG A 4 -44.38 25.92 0.09
C ARG A 4 -42.97 25.36 -0.15
N GLU A 5 -42.10 25.40 0.85
CA GLU A 5 -40.69 24.97 0.79
C GLU A 5 -40.54 23.44 0.84
N ALA A 6 -41.41 22.72 1.54
CA ALA A 6 -41.34 21.26 1.63
C ALA A 6 -41.72 20.56 0.31
N GLU A 7 -42.64 21.14 -0.47
CA GLU A 7 -43.05 20.61 -1.78
C GLU A 7 -41.97 20.80 -2.85
N SER A 8 -41.23 21.91 -2.79
CA SER A 8 -40.10 22.20 -3.68
C SER A 8 -38.92 21.25 -3.43
N TYR A 9 -38.67 20.90 -2.17
CA TYR A 9 -37.57 20.01 -1.79
C TYR A 9 -37.79 18.57 -2.29
N VAL A 10 -39.03 18.07 -2.24
CA VAL A 10 -39.39 16.73 -2.71
C VAL A 10 -39.41 16.66 -4.25
N LYS A 11 -39.88 17.71 -4.94
CA LYS A 11 -39.86 17.75 -6.41
C LYS A 11 -38.43 17.74 -6.98
N ASN A 12 -37.48 18.43 -6.34
CA ASN A 12 -36.10 18.50 -6.80
C ASN A 12 -35.32 17.18 -6.61
N ILE A 13 -35.60 16.44 -5.53
CA ILE A 13 -34.95 15.14 -5.28
C ILE A 13 -35.50 14.05 -6.23
N VAL A 14 -36.78 14.13 -6.58
CA VAL A 14 -37.43 13.14 -7.45
C VAL A 14 -37.09 13.37 -8.94
N CYS A 15 -36.92 14.62 -9.38
CA CYS A 15 -36.61 14.90 -10.80
C CYS A 15 -35.13 14.63 -11.17
N ARG A 16 -34.17 14.75 -10.23
CA ARG A 16 -32.74 14.49 -10.54
C ARG A 16 -32.37 13.00 -10.67
N ARG A 17 -33.28 12.06 -10.39
CA ARG A 17 -33.01 10.61 -10.47
C ARG A 17 -33.64 9.89 -11.68
N LEU A 18 -34.12 10.63 -12.68
CA LEU A 18 -34.83 10.07 -13.83
C LEU A 18 -33.98 9.68 -15.05
N SER A 19 -32.66 9.48 -14.91
CA SER A 19 -31.80 9.10 -16.06
C SER A 19 -31.31 7.65 -16.09
N THR A 20 -31.82 6.74 -15.25
CA THR A 20 -31.51 5.30 -15.41
C THR A 20 -32.75 4.40 -15.32
N THR A 21 -32.99 3.68 -16.41
CA THR A 21 -34.23 3.02 -16.85
C THR A 21 -34.65 1.77 -16.08
N ARG A 22 -34.16 1.54 -14.85
CA ARG A 22 -34.56 0.37 -14.03
C ARG A 22 -35.39 0.68 -12.79
N GLY A 23 -35.79 1.94 -12.59
CA GLY A 23 -36.57 2.37 -11.41
C GLY A 23 -38.06 2.66 -11.64
N ALA A 24 -38.55 2.65 -12.89
CA ALA A 24 -39.86 3.23 -13.23
C ALA A 24 -41.06 2.55 -12.54
N SER A 25 -41.10 1.21 -12.45
CA SER A 25 -42.25 0.51 -11.86
C SER A 25 -42.38 0.66 -10.34
N ARG A 26 -41.26 0.76 -9.60
CA ARG A 26 -41.30 0.95 -8.13
C ARG A 26 -41.67 2.38 -7.75
N VAL A 27 -41.27 3.36 -8.57
CA VAL A 27 -41.61 4.77 -8.35
C VAL A 27 -43.09 5.06 -8.67
N LEU A 28 -43.66 4.40 -9.69
CA LEU A 28 -45.09 4.55 -10.01
C LEU A 28 -45.97 4.04 -8.86
N MET A 29 -45.57 2.94 -8.22
CA MET A 29 -46.27 2.32 -7.09
C MET A 29 -46.22 3.19 -5.83
N VAL A 30 -45.07 3.82 -5.56
CA VAL A 30 -44.91 4.76 -4.43
C VAL A 30 -45.67 6.06 -4.68
N ARG A 31 -45.68 6.59 -5.92
CA ARG A 31 -46.47 7.78 -6.28
C ARG A 31 -47.98 7.55 -6.18
N THR A 32 -48.47 6.39 -6.60
CA THR A 32 -49.90 6.06 -6.52
C THR A 32 -50.35 5.77 -5.08
N GLN A 33 -49.51 5.14 -4.26
CA GLN A 33 -49.73 5.01 -2.81
C GLN A 33 -49.77 6.38 -2.14
N PHE A 34 -48.76 7.23 -2.36
CA PHE A 34 -48.68 8.56 -1.74
C PHE A 34 -49.84 9.49 -2.16
N ALA A 35 -50.23 9.46 -3.44
CA ALA A 35 -51.39 10.22 -3.93
C ALA A 35 -52.71 9.73 -3.31
N ARG A 36 -52.87 8.42 -3.08
CA ARG A 36 -54.03 7.86 -2.37
C ARG A 36 -54.05 8.25 -0.89
N THR A 37 -52.89 8.23 -0.21
CA THR A 37 -52.80 8.62 1.21
C THR A 37 -53.05 10.13 1.40
N CYS A 38 -52.55 10.98 0.49
CA CYS A 38 -52.83 12.42 0.53
C CYS A 38 -54.29 12.76 0.19
N ALA A 39 -54.95 11.98 -0.69
CA ALA A 39 -56.37 12.14 -0.98
C ALA A 39 -57.27 11.77 0.22
N LEU A 40 -56.87 10.79 1.03
CA LEU A 40 -57.58 10.39 2.25
C LEU A 40 -57.44 11.41 3.39
N LEU A 41 -56.33 12.15 3.45
CA LEU A 41 -56.06 13.17 4.49
C LEU A 41 -56.80 14.50 4.29
N HIS A 42 -57.34 14.77 3.09
CA HIS A 42 -58.08 16.01 2.82
C HIS A 42 -59.50 16.04 3.42
N GLY A 43 -60.02 14.89 3.91
CA GLY A 43 -61.42 14.74 4.32
C GLY A 43 -61.74 14.97 5.80
N LYS A 44 -60.76 15.05 6.71
CA LYS A 44 -61.05 15.09 8.16
C LYS A 44 -60.21 16.15 8.88
N ARG A 45 -60.73 17.38 8.94
CA ARG A 45 -60.39 18.34 10.00
C ARG A 45 -61.19 17.96 11.26
N GLN A 46 -60.57 18.16 12.43
CA GLN A 46 -61.06 17.84 13.79
C GLN A 46 -60.71 16.38 14.16
N THR A 47 -59.94 16.04 15.19
CA THR A 47 -59.60 16.69 16.47
C THR A 47 -58.23 16.17 16.93
N ALA A 48 -57.22 17.04 17.00
CA ALA A 48 -55.89 16.69 17.49
C ALA A 48 -55.59 17.44 18.81
N SER A 49 -56.12 16.92 19.92
CA SER A 49 -55.69 17.33 21.25
C SER A 49 -55.82 16.13 22.19
N LYS A 50 -54.68 15.55 22.61
CA LYS A 50 -54.46 14.53 23.67
C LYS A 50 -53.74 13.24 23.25
N LEU A 51 -52.67 13.32 22.46
CA LEU A 51 -51.67 12.25 22.40
C LEU A 51 -50.31 12.78 22.86
N LYS A 52 -50.03 12.64 24.17
CA LYS A 52 -48.66 12.76 24.69
C LYS A 52 -47.97 11.42 24.50
N PHE A 53 -47.19 11.30 23.43
CA PHE A 53 -46.25 10.18 23.27
C PHE A 53 -44.99 10.47 24.09
N CYS A 54 -44.78 9.72 25.18
CA CYS A 54 -43.46 9.58 25.79
C CYS A 54 -42.60 8.72 24.87
N VAL A 55 -41.56 9.29 24.26
CA VAL A 55 -40.53 8.57 23.49
C VAL A 55 -39.48 8.06 24.48
N PRO A 56 -39.36 6.74 24.76
CA PRO A 56 -38.30 6.25 25.64
C PRO A 56 -37.03 5.97 24.80
N ASN A 57 -35.95 6.69 25.09
CA ASN A 57 -34.56 6.20 25.09
C ASN A 57 -34.01 5.39 23.88
N VAL A 58 -34.49 5.57 22.65
CA VAL A 58 -33.86 4.95 21.45
C VAL A 58 -32.56 5.67 21.03
N THR A 59 -32.39 6.93 21.42
CA THR A 59 -31.20 7.74 21.09
C THR A 59 -29.92 7.28 21.78
N ARG A 60 -29.98 6.72 23.01
CA ARG A 60 -28.75 6.32 23.74
C ARG A 60 -28.12 5.02 23.24
N ARG A 61 -28.90 4.07 22.70
CA ARG A 61 -28.36 2.79 22.18
C ARG A 61 -27.71 2.94 20.79
N ASN A 62 -28.22 3.84 19.95
CA ASN A 62 -27.67 4.07 18.61
C ASN A 62 -26.31 4.80 18.64
N ILE A 63 -26.09 5.66 19.64
CA ILE A 63 -24.79 6.35 19.83
C ILE A 63 -23.68 5.35 20.22
N TRP A 64 -24.02 4.32 21.00
CA TRP A 64 -23.05 3.30 21.42
C TRP A 64 -22.57 2.45 20.23
N ILE A 65 -23.45 1.91 19.40
CA ILE A 65 -23.06 1.01 18.30
C ILE A 65 -22.24 1.76 17.22
N ASP A 66 -22.56 3.04 16.97
CA ASP A 66 -21.80 3.89 16.05
C ASP A 66 -20.42 4.28 16.61
N SER A 67 -20.31 4.48 17.93
CA SER A 67 -19.04 4.83 18.59
C SER A 67 -18.04 3.68 18.55
N PHE A 68 -18.46 2.44 18.85
CA PHE A 68 -17.55 1.30 18.89
C PHE A 68 -17.02 0.90 17.50
N ARG A 69 -17.83 1.01 16.44
CA ARG A 69 -17.39 0.63 15.09
C ARG A 69 -16.59 1.70 14.35
N LYS A 70 -16.84 2.98 14.62
CA LYS A 70 -15.98 4.06 14.09
C LYS A 70 -14.59 4.00 14.71
N SER A 71 -14.47 3.59 15.97
CA SER A 71 -13.20 3.45 16.69
C SER A 71 -12.26 2.46 16.02
N ASP A 72 -12.69 1.22 15.77
CA ASP A 72 -11.82 0.16 15.25
C ASP A 72 -11.42 0.39 13.78
N ALA A 73 -12.36 0.86 12.96
CA ALA A 73 -12.10 1.22 11.56
C ALA A 73 -11.14 2.41 11.43
N SER A 74 -11.26 3.39 12.34
CA SER A 74 -10.38 4.56 12.39
C SER A 74 -8.97 4.17 12.82
N ALA A 75 -8.83 3.28 13.81
CA ALA A 75 -7.52 2.84 14.31
C ALA A 75 -6.76 1.99 13.29
N GLU A 76 -7.44 1.10 12.57
CA GLU A 76 -6.83 0.35 11.45
C GLU A 76 -6.32 1.30 10.37
N LEU A 77 -7.17 2.22 9.91
CA LEU A 77 -6.82 3.12 8.82
C LEU A 77 -5.67 4.06 9.22
N GLU A 78 -5.67 4.55 10.46
CA GLU A 78 -4.59 5.37 11.01
C GLU A 78 -3.27 4.59 11.09
N SER A 79 -3.31 3.31 11.49
CA SER A 79 -2.13 2.43 11.54
C SER A 79 -1.54 2.19 10.14
N ILE A 80 -2.39 1.95 9.13
CA ILE A 80 -1.96 1.79 7.73
C ILE A 80 -1.39 3.10 7.18
N GLN A 81 -2.04 4.23 7.47
CA GLN A 81 -1.57 5.54 7.03
C GLN A 81 -0.18 5.85 7.61
N LYS A 82 0.03 5.64 8.91
CA LYS A 82 1.34 5.84 9.55
C LYS A 82 2.43 4.94 8.96
N ALA A 83 2.09 3.68 8.65
CA ALA A 83 3.03 2.79 7.96
C ALA A 83 3.39 3.31 6.57
N GLN A 84 2.42 3.83 5.82
CA GLN A 84 2.65 4.45 4.51
C GLN A 84 3.49 5.72 4.62
N GLU A 85 3.30 6.54 5.66
CA GLU A 85 4.12 7.73 5.94
C GLU A 85 5.57 7.34 6.27
N CYS A 86 5.78 6.32 7.11
CA CYS A 86 7.13 5.82 7.43
C CYS A 86 7.84 5.25 6.19
N ILE A 87 7.15 4.50 5.34
CA ILE A 87 7.71 3.97 4.08
C ILE A 87 8.08 5.12 3.13
N GLU A 88 7.25 6.16 3.05
CA GLU A 88 7.55 7.33 2.22
C GLU A 88 8.75 8.15 2.74
N LEU A 89 8.92 8.22 4.07
CA LEU A 89 10.07 8.87 4.69
C LEU A 89 11.35 8.08 4.48
N GLU A 90 11.30 6.75 4.57
CA GLU A 90 12.44 5.87 4.31
C GLU A 90 13.05 6.11 2.93
N ALA A 91 12.21 6.27 1.91
CA ALA A 91 12.64 6.53 0.54
C ALA A 91 13.33 7.90 0.35
N LYS A 92 13.12 8.85 1.26
CA LYS A 92 13.64 10.23 1.16
C LYS A 92 14.82 10.50 2.11
N GLN A 93 15.01 9.68 3.13
CA GLN A 93 16.00 9.91 4.17
C GLN A 93 17.35 9.28 3.83
N THR A 94 18.43 9.95 4.21
CA THR A 94 19.77 9.35 4.25
C THR A 94 19.94 8.56 5.55
N HIS A 95 20.20 7.27 5.44
CA HIS A 95 20.29 6.32 6.57
C HIS A 95 21.66 6.35 7.28
N GLN A 96 22.15 7.56 7.57
CA GLN A 96 23.49 7.79 8.12
C GLN A 96 23.72 7.05 9.44
N LYS A 97 22.71 7.01 10.31
CA LYS A 97 22.78 6.30 11.59
C LYS A 97 22.97 4.79 11.41
N CYS A 98 22.19 4.16 10.52
CA CYS A 98 22.35 2.75 10.17
C CYS A 98 23.75 2.50 9.57
N PHE A 99 24.21 3.42 8.72
CA PHE A 99 25.53 3.36 8.12
C PHE A 99 26.66 3.44 9.16
N ASP A 100 26.59 4.36 10.11
CA ASP A 100 27.60 4.51 11.15
C ASP A 100 27.66 3.25 12.04
N GLN A 101 26.51 2.71 12.42
CA GLN A 101 26.41 1.45 13.17
C GLN A 101 27.00 0.26 12.41
N TYR A 102 26.66 0.13 11.12
CA TYR A 102 27.24 -0.90 10.26
C TYR A 102 28.75 -0.73 10.16
N ARG A 103 29.24 0.49 9.95
CA ARG A 103 30.66 0.79 9.77
C ARG A 103 31.47 0.45 11.02
N GLU A 104 30.95 0.78 12.20
CA GLU A 104 31.55 0.41 13.48
C GLU A 104 31.65 -1.12 13.61
N TRP A 105 30.53 -1.83 13.40
CA TRP A 105 30.52 -3.29 13.47
C TRP A 105 31.48 -3.93 12.45
N PHE A 106 31.47 -3.44 11.21
CA PHE A 106 32.30 -3.95 10.13
C PHE A 106 33.78 -3.74 10.44
N ASN A 107 34.18 -2.59 10.97
CA ASN A 107 35.58 -2.34 11.36
C ASN A 107 36.06 -3.30 12.45
N VAL A 108 35.20 -3.64 13.42
CA VAL A 108 35.53 -4.62 14.49
C VAL A 108 35.67 -6.04 13.93
N HIS A 109 34.84 -6.42 12.96
CA HIS A 109 34.78 -7.78 12.43
C HIS A 109 35.54 -7.99 11.12
N ARG A 110 36.16 -6.94 10.57
CA ARG A 110 36.76 -6.90 9.22
C ARG A 110 37.68 -8.09 8.95
N ALA A 111 38.62 -8.37 9.86
CA ALA A 111 39.59 -9.45 9.73
C ALA A 111 38.95 -10.85 9.61
N ASN A 112 37.71 -11.00 10.09
CA ASN A 112 36.95 -12.25 10.06
C ASN A 112 35.93 -12.30 8.90
N ILE A 113 35.77 -11.23 8.13
CA ILE A 113 34.82 -11.13 7.01
C ILE A 113 35.56 -11.09 5.67
N ILE A 114 36.64 -10.31 5.57
CA ILE A 114 37.41 -10.13 4.34
C ILE A 114 38.91 -10.28 4.64
N PRO A 115 39.58 -11.28 4.06
CA PRO A 115 41.04 -11.36 4.15
C PRO A 115 41.69 -10.19 3.40
N ASP A 116 42.64 -9.50 4.04
CA ASP A 116 43.22 -8.28 3.50
C ASP A 116 43.97 -8.49 2.17
N GLY A 117 43.73 -7.58 1.21
CA GLY A 117 44.55 -7.41 0.01
C GLY A 117 44.36 -8.44 -1.12
N LYS A 118 43.38 -9.35 -1.02
CA LYS A 118 43.09 -10.35 -2.06
C LYS A 118 41.73 -10.12 -2.71
N ALA A 119 41.61 -10.57 -3.96
CA ALA A 119 40.30 -10.77 -4.58
C ALA A 119 39.55 -11.85 -3.80
N LEU A 120 38.28 -11.62 -3.50
CA LEU A 120 37.45 -12.59 -2.81
C LEU A 120 37.12 -13.70 -3.79
N SER A 121 37.39 -14.94 -3.42
CA SER A 121 36.76 -16.07 -4.09
C SER A 121 35.24 -16.00 -3.90
N TRP A 122 34.50 -16.63 -4.80
CA TRP A 122 33.05 -16.59 -4.76
C TRP A 122 32.46 -17.17 -3.47
N THR A 123 33.09 -18.24 -2.97
CA THR A 123 32.72 -18.85 -1.69
C THR A 123 32.98 -17.90 -0.51
N GLU A 124 34.08 -17.15 -0.52
CA GLU A 124 34.36 -16.12 0.49
C GLU A 124 33.35 -14.97 0.41
N PHE A 125 32.96 -14.54 -0.79
CA PHE A 125 31.90 -13.54 -0.99
C PHE A 125 30.56 -14.00 -0.40
N GLN A 126 30.16 -15.26 -0.64
CA GLN A 126 28.92 -15.82 -0.10
C GLN A 126 28.97 -15.90 1.43
N ILE A 127 30.07 -16.37 2.01
CA ILE A 127 30.25 -16.45 3.47
C ILE A 127 30.20 -15.06 4.11
N ALA A 128 30.91 -14.08 3.52
CA ALA A 128 30.91 -12.70 3.98
C ALA A 128 29.50 -12.08 3.91
N SER A 129 28.82 -12.23 2.76
CA SER A 129 27.46 -11.74 2.54
C SER A 129 26.47 -12.35 3.53
N LYS A 130 26.55 -13.66 3.76
CA LYS A 130 25.69 -14.36 4.73
C LYS A 130 25.88 -13.83 6.15
N ARG A 131 27.13 -13.56 6.55
CA ARG A 131 27.44 -13.01 7.88
C ARG A 131 26.92 -11.58 8.06
N ILE A 132 27.01 -10.76 7.00
CA ILE A 132 26.46 -9.40 6.99
C ILE A 132 24.92 -9.45 7.04
N CYS A 133 24.28 -10.33 6.26
CA CYS A 133 22.83 -10.55 6.31
C CYS A 133 22.35 -10.92 7.72
N GLU A 134 23.07 -11.82 8.40
CA GLU A 134 22.73 -12.25 9.75
C GLU A 134 22.85 -11.10 10.76
N HIS A 135 23.89 -10.27 10.64
CA HIS A 135 24.04 -9.08 11.50
C HIS A 135 22.89 -8.08 11.30
N ILE A 136 22.56 -7.77 10.04
CA ILE A 136 21.46 -6.84 9.72
C ILE A 136 20.13 -7.40 10.22
N ARG A 137 19.90 -8.71 10.07
CA ARG A 137 18.71 -9.37 10.62
C ARG A 137 18.62 -9.25 12.15
N GLN A 138 19.73 -9.36 12.86
CA GLN A 138 19.77 -9.19 14.31
C GLN A 138 19.43 -7.74 14.70
N GLN A 139 20.00 -6.75 14.01
CA GLN A 139 19.68 -5.33 14.22
C GLN A 139 18.21 -5.02 13.93
N GLU A 140 17.69 -5.53 12.80
CA GLU A 140 16.27 -5.43 12.43
C GLU A 140 15.36 -6.02 13.51
N THR A 141 15.67 -7.24 13.96
CA THR A 141 14.89 -7.94 14.98
C THR A 141 14.89 -7.16 16.30
N GLN A 142 16.02 -6.58 16.69
CA GLN A 142 16.12 -5.72 17.86
C GLN A 142 15.23 -4.47 17.69
N CYS A 143 15.34 -3.78 16.55
CA CYS A 143 14.55 -2.58 16.26
C CYS A 143 13.04 -2.84 16.31
N TRP A 144 12.58 -4.01 15.83
CA TRP A 144 11.16 -4.37 15.85
C TRP A 144 10.68 -4.89 17.21
N ASN A 145 11.50 -5.66 17.94
CA ASN A 145 11.11 -6.23 19.24
C ASN A 145 11.00 -5.20 20.35
N GLU A 146 11.82 -4.15 20.31
CA GLU A 146 11.80 -3.08 21.31
C GLU A 146 10.57 -2.15 21.16
N ARG A 147 9.71 -2.38 20.14
CA ARG A 147 8.68 -1.41 19.74
C ARG A 147 7.28 -1.99 19.60
N PRO A 148 6.25 -1.18 19.87
CA PRO A 148 4.89 -1.56 19.54
C PRO A 148 4.68 -1.57 18.02
N LYS A 149 3.59 -2.20 17.58
CA LYS A 149 3.13 -2.13 16.19
C LYS A 149 2.88 -0.68 15.76
N ILE A 150 3.15 -0.38 14.51
CA ILE A 150 2.98 0.95 13.91
C ILE A 150 1.54 1.41 14.12
N GLY A 151 1.37 2.63 14.64
CA GLY A 151 0.06 3.23 14.90
C GLY A 151 -0.64 2.79 16.18
N CYS A 152 -0.06 1.89 16.99
CA CYS A 152 -0.50 1.67 18.36
C CYS A 152 -0.01 2.83 19.26
N THR A 153 -0.74 3.94 19.28
CA THR A 153 -0.43 5.05 20.20
C THR A 153 -0.65 4.63 21.65
N ARG A 154 0.42 4.53 22.45
CA ARG A 154 0.34 4.87 23.88
C ARG A 154 0.46 6.38 23.95
N ALA A 155 -0.61 7.05 24.37
CA ALA A 155 -0.71 8.45 24.76
C ALA A 155 0.08 9.50 23.93
N LYS A 156 -0.68 10.38 23.27
CA LYS A 156 -0.20 11.70 22.83
C LYS A 156 0.55 12.37 23.99
N GLU A 157 1.84 12.62 23.85
CA GLU A 157 2.53 13.69 24.56
C GLU A 157 3.88 13.98 23.84
N ASN A 158 4.12 15.26 23.55
CA ASN A 158 5.32 15.88 22.96
C ASN A 158 5.65 15.61 21.46
N ASN A 159 5.67 16.70 20.68
CA ASN A 159 6.00 16.71 19.24
C ASN A 159 7.44 16.26 18.90
N GLU A 160 8.36 16.23 19.87
CA GLU A 160 9.74 15.77 19.66
C GLU A 160 9.87 14.25 19.83
N GLU A 161 9.13 13.65 20.78
CA GLU A 161 9.09 12.19 20.98
C GLU A 161 8.44 11.49 19.78
N GLY A 162 7.35 12.06 19.24
CA GLY A 162 6.69 11.52 18.05
C GLY A 162 7.59 11.48 16.80
N LYS A 163 8.45 12.47 16.60
CA LYS A 163 9.43 12.47 15.49
C LYS A 163 10.56 11.48 15.73
N SER A 164 10.99 11.33 16.99
CA SER A 164 12.02 10.35 17.35
C SER A 164 11.52 8.93 17.12
N GLU A 165 10.27 8.62 17.46
CA GLU A 165 9.65 7.30 17.20
C GLU A 165 9.45 7.03 15.70
N GLU A 166 9.00 8.03 14.94
CA GLU A 166 8.83 7.93 13.48
C GLU A 166 10.16 7.63 12.76
N ASN A 167 11.21 8.38 13.09
CA ASN A 167 12.57 8.11 12.58
C ASN A 167 13.05 6.71 12.96
N ALA A 168 12.67 6.24 14.14
CA ALA A 168 12.99 4.90 14.56
C ALA A 168 12.34 3.88 13.61
N TYR A 169 11.03 3.98 13.34
CA TYR A 169 10.33 3.05 12.43
C TYR A 169 10.90 3.10 11.01
N VAL A 170 11.32 4.28 10.56
CA VAL A 170 12.04 4.46 9.30
C VAL A 170 13.35 3.63 9.29
N ASP A 171 14.18 3.72 10.33
CA ASP A 171 15.40 2.90 10.45
C ASP A 171 15.08 1.39 10.38
N ALA A 172 14.00 0.96 11.03
CA ALA A 172 13.61 -0.46 11.06
C ALA A 172 13.14 -0.95 9.67
N ILE A 173 12.33 -0.15 8.97
CA ILE A 173 11.88 -0.43 7.60
C ILE A 173 13.09 -0.47 6.65
N HIS A 174 14.02 0.46 6.81
CA HIS A 174 15.24 0.48 6.03
C HIS A 174 16.06 -0.81 6.20
N LEU A 175 16.25 -1.27 7.44
CA LEU A 175 16.94 -2.53 7.72
C LEU A 175 16.20 -3.74 7.11
N THR A 176 14.86 -3.74 7.12
CA THR A 176 14.05 -4.76 6.44
C THR A 176 14.30 -4.77 4.92
N ILE A 177 14.28 -3.60 4.27
CA ILE A 177 14.57 -3.46 2.83
C ILE A 177 15.99 -3.93 2.52
N LEU A 178 16.96 -3.49 3.31
CA LEU A 178 18.37 -3.86 3.17
C LEU A 178 18.57 -5.37 3.30
N ARG A 179 17.97 -6.00 4.31
CA ARG A 179 18.03 -7.46 4.49
C ARG A 179 17.49 -8.19 3.27
N HIS A 180 16.33 -7.77 2.75
CA HIS A 180 15.73 -8.39 1.57
C HIS A 180 16.62 -8.26 0.34
N ARG A 181 17.15 -7.06 0.07
CA ARG A 181 18.07 -6.81 -1.05
C ARG A 181 19.33 -7.67 -0.96
N LEU A 182 19.94 -7.79 0.21
CA LEU A 182 21.11 -8.64 0.41
C LEU A 182 20.77 -10.13 0.32
N THR A 183 19.60 -10.54 0.80
CA THR A 183 19.12 -11.93 0.66
C THR A 183 18.88 -12.29 -0.80
N GLN A 184 18.36 -11.37 -1.61
CA GLN A 184 18.20 -11.57 -3.05
C GLN A 184 19.54 -11.71 -3.76
N LEU A 185 20.53 -10.87 -3.44
CA LEU A 185 21.89 -11.00 -3.95
C LEU A 185 22.49 -12.35 -3.56
N LEU A 186 22.35 -12.76 -2.30
CA LEU A 186 22.87 -14.04 -1.80
C LEU A 186 22.22 -15.24 -2.52
N LYS A 187 20.89 -15.30 -2.59
CA LYS A 187 20.16 -16.39 -3.27
C LYS A 187 20.57 -16.54 -4.74
N ARG A 188 20.80 -15.41 -5.43
CA ARG A 188 21.26 -15.44 -6.82
C ARG A 188 22.71 -15.88 -6.92
N SER A 189 23.56 -15.44 -5.99
CA SER A 189 24.95 -15.87 -5.94
C SER A 189 25.16 -17.35 -5.65
N GLU A 190 24.22 -17.98 -4.93
CA GLU A 190 24.26 -19.42 -4.62
C GLU A 190 23.89 -20.30 -5.82
N GLY A 191 23.19 -19.75 -6.83
CA GLY A 191 22.75 -20.47 -8.02
C GLY A 191 23.64 -20.34 -9.25
N THR A 192 24.71 -19.55 -9.18
CA THR A 192 25.68 -19.36 -10.27
C THR A 192 26.89 -20.27 -10.09
N ASP A 193 26.93 -21.38 -10.84
CA ASP A 193 28.06 -22.34 -10.86
C ASP A 193 29.19 -21.95 -11.84
N GLY A 194 29.11 -20.76 -12.46
CA GLY A 194 30.05 -20.29 -13.47
C GLY A 194 31.31 -19.61 -12.90
N PRO A 195 32.40 -19.50 -13.67
CA PRO A 195 33.57 -18.71 -13.31
C PRO A 195 33.23 -17.21 -13.36
N GLN A 196 32.67 -16.68 -12.29
CA GLN A 196 32.42 -15.24 -12.15
C GLN A 196 33.72 -14.48 -11.92
N GLU A 197 33.78 -13.25 -12.43
CA GLU A 197 34.87 -12.32 -12.15
C GLU A 197 35.07 -12.16 -10.64
N ALA A 198 36.31 -12.32 -10.18
CA ALA A 198 36.63 -12.19 -8.78
C ALA A 198 36.36 -10.75 -8.31
N VAL A 199 35.43 -10.58 -7.37
CA VAL A 199 35.09 -9.27 -6.80
C VAL A 199 36.22 -8.85 -5.85
N SER A 200 36.78 -7.66 -6.05
CA SER A 200 37.79 -7.17 -5.12
C SER A 200 37.17 -6.88 -3.74
N ALA A 201 37.95 -7.10 -2.69
CA ALA A 201 37.59 -6.74 -1.32
C ALA A 201 37.08 -5.28 -1.18
N SER A 202 37.69 -4.35 -1.93
CA SER A 202 37.29 -2.94 -1.95
C SER A 202 35.95 -2.71 -2.64
N GLU A 203 35.68 -3.38 -3.76
CA GLU A 203 34.40 -3.28 -4.46
C GLU A 203 33.26 -3.87 -3.63
N PHE A 204 33.49 -5.03 -3.00
CA PHE A 204 32.52 -5.64 -2.10
C PHE A 204 32.18 -4.72 -0.93
N ARG A 205 33.19 -4.12 -0.30
CA ARG A 205 32.99 -3.16 0.78
C ARG A 205 32.20 -1.94 0.30
N SER A 206 32.63 -1.32 -0.79
CA SER A 206 31.97 -0.14 -1.36
C SER A 206 30.52 -0.42 -1.74
N MET A 207 30.24 -1.64 -2.21
CA MET A 207 28.88 -2.12 -2.48
C MET A 207 28.06 -2.12 -1.20
N ILE A 208 28.47 -2.85 -0.17
CA ILE A 208 27.67 -2.97 1.06
C ILE A 208 27.49 -1.60 1.71
N GLU A 209 28.54 -0.78 1.78
CA GLU A 209 28.46 0.60 2.28
C GLU A 209 27.42 1.43 1.52
N SER A 210 27.37 1.32 0.18
CA SER A 210 26.35 2.00 -0.64
C SER A 210 24.94 1.44 -0.45
N LEU A 211 24.82 0.12 -0.25
CA LEU A 211 23.54 -0.54 0.01
C LEU A 211 22.95 -0.10 1.34
N VAL A 212 23.78 -0.03 2.39
CA VAL A 212 23.38 0.44 3.73
C VAL A 212 22.99 1.92 3.71
N MET A 213 23.52 2.71 2.77
CA MET A 213 23.07 4.09 2.55
C MET A 213 21.75 4.17 1.74
N GLY A 214 21.20 3.04 1.30
CA GLY A 214 19.96 2.98 0.52
C GLY A 214 20.12 3.20 -0.98
N ASN A 215 21.35 3.21 -1.52
CA ASN A 215 21.58 3.48 -2.94
C ASN A 215 21.10 2.32 -3.83
N TYR A 216 19.97 2.55 -4.50
CA TYR A 216 19.34 1.58 -5.41
C TYR A 216 20.16 1.30 -6.67
N GLU A 217 20.81 2.31 -7.25
CA GLU A 217 21.55 2.14 -8.51
C GLU A 217 22.75 1.20 -8.32
N VAL A 218 23.48 1.36 -7.22
CA VAL A 218 24.58 0.46 -6.87
C VAL A 218 24.05 -0.96 -6.69
N TRP A 219 22.96 -1.14 -5.94
CA TRP A 219 22.31 -2.45 -5.81
C TRP A 219 21.95 -3.06 -7.16
N LEU A 220 21.28 -2.30 -8.03
CA LEU A 220 20.83 -2.75 -9.35
C LEU A 220 22.01 -3.16 -10.22
N LYS A 221 23.14 -2.44 -10.15
CA LYS A 221 24.36 -2.77 -10.88
C LYS A 221 24.93 -4.13 -10.49
N PHE A 222 24.95 -4.45 -9.20
CA PHE A 222 25.38 -5.77 -8.75
C PHE A 222 24.36 -6.84 -9.10
N TYR A 223 23.07 -6.56 -8.95
CA TYR A 223 22.03 -7.51 -9.33
C TYR A 223 22.04 -7.81 -10.84
N PHE A 224 22.33 -6.82 -11.67
CA PHE A 224 22.59 -6.96 -13.11
C PHE A 224 23.73 -7.94 -13.39
N ARG A 225 24.89 -7.76 -12.75
CA ARG A 225 26.06 -8.65 -12.90
C ARG A 225 25.76 -10.09 -12.48
N LEU A 226 24.92 -10.30 -11.46
CA LEU A 226 24.52 -11.64 -11.05
C LEU A 226 23.51 -12.27 -12.00
N ARG A 227 22.79 -11.46 -12.79
CA ARG A 227 21.77 -11.94 -13.72
C ARG A 227 22.31 -12.24 -15.11
N ASP A 228 23.36 -11.53 -15.49
CA ASP A 228 24.19 -11.80 -16.66
C ASP A 228 24.82 -13.21 -16.55
N SER A 229 24.15 -14.19 -17.17
CA SER A 229 24.47 -15.60 -17.01
C SER A 229 25.60 -16.07 -17.93
N ASP A 230 25.81 -15.38 -19.05
CA ASP A 230 26.87 -15.64 -20.02
C ASP A 230 28.10 -14.73 -19.83
N HIS A 231 28.04 -13.80 -18.88
CA HIS A 231 29.11 -12.89 -18.46
C HIS A 231 29.59 -11.98 -19.59
N ASP A 232 28.68 -11.59 -20.49
CA ASP A 232 28.97 -10.70 -21.60
C ASP A 232 28.81 -9.19 -21.25
N GLN A 233 28.52 -8.91 -19.97
CA GLN A 233 28.21 -7.60 -19.40
C GLN A 233 26.94 -6.96 -19.97
N LYS A 234 26.07 -7.77 -20.56
CA LYS A 234 24.79 -7.37 -21.12
C LYS A 234 23.70 -8.31 -20.60
N LEU A 235 22.46 -7.89 -20.77
CA LEU A 235 21.30 -8.73 -20.49
C LEU A 235 20.53 -8.98 -21.78
N THR A 236 20.16 -10.22 -22.00
CA THR A 236 19.16 -10.61 -22.99
C THR A 236 17.76 -10.15 -22.58
N LYS A 237 16.79 -10.27 -23.49
CA LYS A 237 15.39 -9.87 -23.22
C LYS A 237 14.80 -10.63 -22.05
N GLU A 238 15.06 -11.92 -22.02
CA GLU A 238 14.59 -12.85 -21.00
C GLU A 238 15.19 -12.48 -19.65
N GLU A 239 16.50 -12.27 -19.57
CA GLU A 239 17.19 -11.87 -18.33
C GLU A 239 16.72 -10.51 -17.82
N CYS A 240 16.55 -9.53 -18.71
CA CYS A 240 16.03 -8.21 -18.36
C CYS A 240 14.61 -8.29 -17.80
N THR A 241 13.72 -9.06 -18.46
CA THR A 241 12.33 -9.21 -18.01
C THR A 241 12.29 -9.86 -16.63
N GLN A 242 13.07 -10.93 -16.45
CA GLN A 242 13.11 -11.62 -15.16
C GLN A 242 13.78 -10.79 -14.06
N LEU A 243 14.77 -9.94 -14.39
CA LEU A 243 15.36 -9.00 -13.44
C LEU A 243 14.30 -8.03 -12.91
N VAL A 244 13.49 -7.44 -13.79
CA VAL A 244 12.41 -6.53 -13.37
C VAL A 244 11.34 -7.27 -12.57
N ASP A 245 10.96 -8.47 -12.98
CA ASP A 245 9.96 -9.29 -12.27
C ASP A 245 10.44 -9.70 -10.87
N ASP A 246 11.73 -10.01 -10.70
CA ASP A 246 12.34 -10.31 -9.40
C ASP A 246 12.36 -9.08 -8.48
N ILE A 247 12.68 -7.89 -9.03
CA ILE A 247 12.61 -6.61 -8.30
C ILE A 247 11.18 -6.37 -7.80
N ILE A 248 10.19 -6.50 -8.69
CA ILE A 248 8.77 -6.31 -8.35
C ILE A 248 8.35 -7.29 -7.25
N SER A 249 8.72 -8.56 -7.38
CA SER A 249 8.39 -9.60 -6.40
C SER A 249 9.03 -9.31 -5.05
N GLY A 250 10.28 -8.84 -5.03
CA GLY A 250 10.97 -8.40 -3.82
C GLY A 250 10.24 -7.26 -3.09
N HIS A 251 9.81 -6.23 -3.83
CA HIS A 251 9.05 -5.13 -3.23
C HIS A 251 7.69 -5.58 -2.65
N LYS A 252 7.03 -6.57 -3.28
CA LYS A 252 5.80 -7.17 -2.75
C LYS A 252 6.06 -7.94 -1.45
N GLU A 253 7.14 -8.73 -1.40
CA GLU A 253 7.54 -9.47 -0.21
C GLU A 253 7.87 -8.54 0.96
N ILE A 254 8.65 -7.48 0.69
CA ILE A 254 8.98 -6.43 1.67
C ILE A 254 7.71 -5.81 2.25
N LEU A 255 6.80 -5.33 1.39
CA LEU A 255 5.57 -4.69 1.88
C LEU A 255 4.72 -5.68 2.67
N ASN A 256 4.58 -6.93 2.18
CA ASN A 256 3.80 -7.95 2.86
C ASN A 256 4.35 -8.23 4.26
N GLU A 257 5.68 -8.29 4.42
CA GLU A 257 6.31 -8.47 5.73
C GLU A 257 6.07 -7.28 6.66
N ILE A 258 6.30 -6.06 6.18
CA ILE A 258 6.10 -4.84 6.98
C ILE A 258 4.66 -4.75 7.48
N ILE A 259 3.71 -4.89 6.57
CA ILE A 259 2.29 -4.71 6.84
C ILE A 259 1.74 -5.86 7.71
N SER A 260 2.09 -7.11 7.42
CA SER A 260 1.55 -8.27 8.17
C SER A 260 2.15 -8.40 9.58
N SER A 261 3.43 -8.11 9.73
CA SER A 261 4.16 -8.30 11.00
C SER A 261 4.09 -7.08 11.91
N HIS A 262 4.14 -5.87 11.35
CA HIS A 262 4.40 -4.65 12.13
C HIS A 262 3.26 -3.63 12.11
N VAL A 263 2.19 -3.86 11.35
CA VAL A 263 0.98 -3.01 11.35
C VAL A 263 -0.17 -3.75 12.07
N ASN A 264 -1.06 -2.99 12.70
CA ASN A 264 -2.21 -3.57 13.40
C ASN A 264 -3.36 -3.80 12.42
N LEU A 265 -3.45 -5.03 11.88
CA LEU A 265 -4.43 -5.38 10.85
C LEU A 265 -5.33 -6.54 11.28
N PRO A 266 -6.64 -6.47 10.99
CA PRO A 266 -7.49 -7.65 11.01
C PRO A 266 -7.11 -8.59 9.85
N LYS A 267 -7.21 -9.91 10.04
CA LYS A 267 -6.89 -10.93 9.02
C LYS A 267 -7.59 -10.73 7.66
N ALA A 268 -8.75 -10.07 7.65
CA ALA A 268 -9.46 -9.74 6.43
C ALA A 268 -8.71 -8.70 5.56
N ALA A 269 -7.96 -7.79 6.19
CA ALA A 269 -7.17 -6.77 5.52
C ALA A 269 -5.90 -7.34 4.87
N GLU A 270 -5.31 -8.39 5.44
CA GLU A 270 -4.16 -9.12 4.88
C GLU A 270 -4.46 -9.71 3.51
N ARG A 271 -5.66 -10.30 3.33
CA ARG A 271 -6.10 -10.78 2.00
C ARG A 271 -6.27 -9.64 0.99
N SER A 272 -6.74 -8.47 1.45
CA SER A 272 -6.86 -7.30 0.58
C SER A 272 -5.51 -6.69 0.20
N LEU A 273 -4.48 -6.84 1.05
CA LEU A 273 -3.12 -6.39 0.73
C LEU A 273 -2.60 -7.09 -0.52
N ASN A 274 -2.67 -8.42 -0.55
CA ASN A 274 -2.26 -9.20 -1.72
C ASN A 274 -3.06 -8.81 -2.97
N LYS A 275 -4.37 -8.55 -2.85
CA LYS A 275 -5.17 -8.06 -3.98
C LYS A 275 -4.70 -6.69 -4.48
N SER A 276 -4.41 -5.75 -3.57
CA SER A 276 -3.97 -4.39 -3.93
C SER A 276 -2.63 -4.36 -4.68
N MET A 277 -1.76 -5.35 -4.41
CA MET A 277 -0.47 -5.53 -5.10
C MET A 277 -0.59 -6.28 -6.44
N MET A 278 -1.74 -6.89 -6.74
CA MET A 278 -1.91 -7.74 -7.92
C MET A 278 -2.49 -6.98 -9.13
N GLU A 279 -3.51 -6.11 -8.99
CA GLU A 279 -4.27 -5.70 -10.19
C GLU A 279 -4.85 -4.26 -10.30
N GLU A 280 -4.85 -3.37 -9.30
CA GLU A 280 -5.79 -2.22 -9.35
C GLU A 280 -5.25 -0.79 -9.14
N THR A 281 -3.94 -0.52 -9.27
CA THR A 281 -3.44 0.87 -9.33
C THR A 281 -3.17 1.34 -10.77
N TRP A 282 -4.00 2.29 -11.22
CA TRP A 282 -4.26 2.71 -12.61
C TRP A 282 -3.07 3.32 -13.39
N ARG A 283 -1.88 3.41 -12.79
CA ARG A 283 -0.66 3.96 -13.41
C ARG A 283 0.35 2.90 -13.88
N SER A 284 0.14 1.64 -13.57
CA SER A 284 1.21 0.65 -13.70
C SER A 284 0.67 -0.75 -13.92
N LYS A 285 0.33 -1.05 -15.17
CA LYS A 285 0.31 -2.44 -15.63
C LYS A 285 1.75 -2.96 -15.60
N PHE A 286 2.19 -3.47 -14.46
CA PHE A 286 3.60 -3.84 -14.23
C PHE A 286 4.13 -4.85 -15.25
N ALA A 287 3.31 -5.80 -15.70
CA ALA A 287 3.66 -6.72 -16.77
C ALA A 287 3.89 -6.01 -18.12
N GLU A 288 3.18 -4.92 -18.38
CA GLU A 288 3.36 -4.09 -19.58
C GLU A 288 4.61 -3.21 -19.45
N LYS A 289 4.82 -2.57 -18.28
CA LYS A 289 6.04 -1.79 -17.98
C LYS A 289 7.30 -2.65 -18.01
N SER A 290 7.29 -3.84 -17.40
CA SER A 290 8.39 -4.82 -17.39
C SER A 290 8.83 -5.19 -18.81
N ARG A 291 7.87 -5.50 -19.69
CA ARG A 291 8.14 -5.73 -21.12
C ARG A 291 8.64 -4.47 -21.84
N SER A 292 8.13 -3.30 -21.47
CA SER A 292 8.43 -2.04 -22.13
C SER A 292 9.84 -1.52 -21.81
N VAL A 293 10.42 -1.82 -20.64
CA VAL A 293 11.83 -1.50 -20.32
C VAL A 293 12.79 -2.06 -21.38
N TRP A 294 12.53 -3.25 -21.93
CA TRP A 294 13.32 -3.77 -23.05
C TRP A 294 13.09 -3.01 -24.36
N HIS A 295 11.84 -2.66 -24.65
CA HIS A 295 11.46 -2.03 -25.91
C HIS A 295 11.93 -0.56 -26.01
N PHE A 296 11.94 0.18 -24.91
CA PHE A 296 12.44 1.56 -24.86
C PHE A 296 13.96 1.68 -24.90
N ALA A 297 14.66 0.58 -24.65
CA ALA A 297 16.10 0.49 -24.83
C ALA A 297 16.52 0.35 -26.30
N GLN A 298 15.57 0.16 -27.22
CA GLN A 298 15.83 0.11 -28.65
C GLN A 298 15.99 1.53 -29.23
N PRO A 299 16.95 1.78 -30.13
CA PRO A 299 17.09 3.08 -30.79
C PRO A 299 15.84 3.43 -31.61
N LEU A 300 15.34 4.65 -31.44
CA LEU A 300 14.06 5.13 -31.98
C LEU A 300 14.08 5.53 -33.48
N VAL A 301 15.15 5.27 -34.24
CA VAL A 301 15.26 5.78 -35.62
C VAL A 301 15.16 4.65 -36.64
N ALA A 302 14.06 4.69 -37.40
CA ALA A 302 13.91 4.01 -38.68
C ALA A 302 14.95 4.54 -39.67
N GLY A 303 16.08 3.83 -39.78
CA GLY A 303 17.11 4.05 -40.79
C GLY A 303 17.66 2.69 -41.18
N GLU A 304 17.60 2.38 -42.47
CA GLU A 304 18.04 1.13 -43.07
C GLU A 304 19.46 0.78 -42.58
N ASN A 305 19.62 -0.42 -41.98
CA ASN A 305 20.84 -0.96 -41.37
C ASN A 305 21.13 -0.60 -39.90
N GLN A 306 20.22 -0.94 -38.98
CA GLN A 306 20.60 -1.15 -37.57
C GLN A 306 20.26 -2.56 -37.13
N GLU A 307 21.27 -3.27 -36.63
CA GLU A 307 21.13 -4.56 -35.95
C GLU A 307 20.13 -4.41 -34.81
N LYS A 308 19.16 -5.33 -34.72
CA LYS A 308 18.29 -5.41 -33.55
C LYS A 308 19.16 -5.51 -32.31
N VAL A 309 18.94 -4.65 -31.31
CA VAL A 309 19.61 -4.77 -30.01
C VAL A 309 19.24 -6.12 -29.41
N THR A 310 20.20 -7.04 -29.40
CA THR A 310 20.05 -8.40 -28.88
C THR A 310 20.34 -8.49 -27.38
N ALA A 311 21.11 -7.54 -26.84
CA ALA A 311 21.50 -7.48 -25.44
C ALA A 311 21.68 -6.02 -24.98
N LEU A 312 21.32 -5.74 -23.72
CA LEU A 312 21.39 -4.41 -23.10
C LEU A 312 22.56 -4.29 -22.14
N ASP A 313 23.38 -3.26 -22.32
CA ASP A 313 24.32 -2.87 -21.27
C ASP A 313 23.58 -2.22 -20.07
N TYR A 314 24.29 -2.11 -18.95
CA TYR A 314 23.72 -1.55 -17.71
C TYR A 314 23.29 -0.08 -17.86
N GLY A 315 24.00 0.73 -18.64
CA GLY A 315 23.70 2.15 -18.80
C GLY A 315 22.38 2.36 -19.54
N VAL A 316 22.21 1.65 -20.66
CA VAL A 316 20.99 1.66 -21.46
C VAL A 316 19.81 1.06 -20.68
N LEU A 317 20.04 0.01 -19.89
CA LEU A 317 19.00 -0.54 -19.00
C LEU A 317 18.53 0.52 -18.00
N LEU A 318 19.46 1.21 -17.33
CA LEU A 318 19.14 2.23 -16.33
C LEU A 318 18.35 3.39 -16.96
N GLU A 319 18.79 3.88 -18.13
CA GLU A 319 18.07 4.95 -18.85
C GLU A 319 16.66 4.52 -19.27
N SER A 320 16.52 3.30 -19.79
CA SER A 320 15.22 2.78 -20.22
C SER A 320 14.28 2.58 -19.03
N GLN A 321 14.79 2.05 -17.93
CA GLN A 321 14.07 1.89 -16.68
C GLN A 321 13.61 3.24 -16.13
N GLN A 322 14.47 4.26 -16.11
CA GLN A 322 14.11 5.60 -15.63
C GLN A 322 13.04 6.27 -16.52
N LYS A 323 13.04 6.01 -17.83
CA LYS A 323 12.05 6.56 -18.77
C LYS A 323 10.68 5.90 -18.62
N GLU A 324 10.63 4.57 -18.60
CA GLU A 324 9.37 3.82 -18.67
C GLU A 324 8.83 3.42 -17.29
N PHE A 325 9.72 3.14 -16.35
CA PHE A 325 9.35 2.67 -15.02
C PHE A 325 10.11 3.41 -13.91
N PRO A 326 10.00 4.75 -13.83
CA PRO A 326 10.70 5.57 -12.84
C PRO A 326 10.34 5.20 -11.39
N GLU A 327 9.19 4.57 -11.16
CA GLU A 327 8.75 4.18 -9.82
C GLU A 327 9.36 2.86 -9.32
N LEU A 328 10.11 2.13 -10.15
CA LEU A 328 10.70 0.83 -9.80
C LEU A 328 11.54 0.86 -8.51
N PRO A 329 12.38 1.90 -8.23
CA PRO A 329 13.16 1.96 -6.98
C PRO A 329 12.31 2.14 -5.71
N ASP A 330 11.15 2.80 -5.83
CA ASP A 330 10.25 3.18 -4.72
C ASP A 330 8.93 2.39 -4.77
N LEU A 331 8.97 1.17 -5.32
CA LEU A 331 7.76 0.41 -5.59
C LEU A 331 7.03 -0.02 -4.30
N THR A 332 7.76 -0.20 -3.19
CA THR A 332 7.18 -0.46 -1.87
C THR A 332 6.20 0.66 -1.46
N ASN A 333 6.58 1.92 -1.66
CA ASN A 333 5.73 3.09 -1.35
C ASN A 333 4.51 3.16 -2.28
N VAL A 334 4.70 2.87 -3.57
CA VAL A 334 3.59 2.80 -4.53
C VAL A 334 2.54 1.77 -4.10
N PHE A 335 2.98 0.57 -3.71
CA PHE A 335 2.10 -0.46 -3.21
C PHE A 335 1.45 -0.08 -1.87
N ALA A 336 2.19 0.52 -0.94
CA ALA A 336 1.64 0.99 0.34
C ALA A 336 0.54 2.05 0.13
N LYS A 337 0.76 3.01 -0.77
CA LYS A 337 -0.23 4.02 -1.17
C LYS A 337 -1.45 3.40 -1.84
N GLY A 338 -1.26 2.40 -2.70
CA GLY A 338 -2.34 1.65 -3.31
C GLY A 338 -3.21 0.94 -2.26
N PHE A 339 -2.57 0.20 -1.36
CA PHE A 339 -3.24 -0.49 -0.27
C PHE A 339 -4.03 0.46 0.63
N HIS A 340 -3.42 1.58 1.05
CA HIS A 340 -4.11 2.57 1.87
C HIS A 340 -5.37 3.12 1.16
N LYS A 341 -5.28 3.49 -0.13
CA LYS A 341 -6.43 3.96 -0.92
C LYS A 341 -7.55 2.92 -1.00
N ASP A 342 -7.21 1.65 -1.24
CA ASP A 342 -8.18 0.56 -1.30
C ASP A 342 -8.92 0.39 0.03
N ARG A 343 -8.21 0.55 1.16
CA ARG A 343 -8.81 0.50 2.50
C ARG A 343 -9.69 1.70 2.79
N VAL A 344 -9.30 2.91 2.38
CA VAL A 344 -10.15 4.11 2.45
C VAL A 344 -11.45 3.87 1.68
N LEU A 345 -11.37 3.39 0.43
CA LEU A 345 -12.52 3.14 -0.42
C LEU A 345 -13.45 2.07 0.19
N TYR A 346 -12.89 0.97 0.69
CA TYR A 346 -13.64 -0.06 1.39
C TYR A 346 -14.46 0.50 2.56
N TYR A 347 -13.87 1.38 3.37
CA TYR A 347 -14.55 1.98 4.51
C TYR A 347 -15.61 3.01 4.09
N GLN A 348 -15.37 3.76 3.01
CA GLN A 348 -16.37 4.66 2.40
C GLN A 348 -17.59 3.89 1.90
N GLU A 349 -17.40 2.84 1.09
CA GLU A 349 -18.48 2.00 0.59
C GLU A 349 -19.26 1.29 1.71
N ARG A 350 -18.56 0.91 2.77
CA ARG A 350 -19.18 0.31 3.96
C ARG A 350 -20.04 1.31 4.71
N SER A 351 -19.57 2.55 4.86
CA SER A 351 -20.34 3.66 5.45
C SER A 351 -21.59 3.96 4.63
N ASP A 352 -21.47 4.06 3.30
CA ASP A 352 -22.59 4.37 2.40
C ASP A 352 -23.68 3.29 2.43
N ARG A 353 -23.27 2.01 2.44
CA ARG A 353 -24.21 0.89 2.61
C ARG A 353 -24.94 0.98 3.94
N TRP A 354 -24.25 1.38 5.01
CA TRP A 354 -24.87 1.51 6.32
C TRP A 354 -25.83 2.69 6.41
N ILE A 355 -25.44 3.86 5.90
CA ILE A 355 -26.31 5.05 5.80
C ILE A 355 -27.57 4.71 5.00
N THR A 356 -27.43 3.98 3.89
CA THR A 356 -28.56 3.54 3.06
C THR A 356 -29.50 2.62 3.83
N ARG A 357 -28.98 1.62 4.56
CA ARG A 357 -29.79 0.72 5.40
C ARG A 357 -30.52 1.49 6.51
N ARG A 358 -29.84 2.42 7.16
CA ARG A 358 -30.41 3.26 8.22
C ARG A 358 -31.54 4.13 7.69
N ASN A 359 -31.32 4.81 6.57
CA ASN A 359 -32.34 5.63 5.93
C ASN A 359 -33.55 4.78 5.48
N GLY A 360 -33.31 3.57 4.95
CA GLY A 360 -34.37 2.63 4.62
C GLY A 360 -35.19 2.20 5.84
N MET A 361 -34.53 1.88 6.97
CA MET A 361 -35.21 1.54 8.21
C MET A 361 -36.07 2.70 8.74
N PHE A 362 -35.56 3.94 8.72
CA PHE A 362 -36.33 5.11 9.13
C PHE A 362 -37.57 5.33 8.25
N ILE A 363 -37.46 5.10 6.94
CA ILE A 363 -38.62 5.18 6.03
C ILE A 363 -39.67 4.13 6.40
N ILE A 364 -39.26 2.89 6.67
CA ILE A 364 -40.20 1.82 7.07
C ILE A 364 -40.90 2.19 8.39
N ILE A 365 -40.17 2.63 9.40
CA ILE A 365 -40.75 3.05 10.69
C ILE A 365 -41.73 4.21 10.49
N ALA A 366 -41.37 5.22 9.70
CA ALA A 366 -42.24 6.35 9.42
C ALA A 366 -43.54 5.91 8.71
N LEU A 367 -43.45 4.99 7.75
CA LEU A 367 -44.62 4.42 7.07
C LEU A 367 -45.49 3.60 8.03
N SER A 368 -44.91 2.80 8.92
CA SER A 368 -45.67 2.04 9.92
C SER A 368 -46.38 2.93 10.93
N ILE A 369 -45.76 4.04 11.36
CA ILE A 369 -46.41 5.03 12.25
C ILE A 369 -47.56 5.71 11.51
N LEU A 370 -47.37 6.08 10.24
CA LEU A 370 -48.43 6.67 9.42
C LEU A 370 -49.61 5.71 9.23
N ASP A 371 -49.36 4.44 8.97
CA ASP A 371 -50.39 3.41 8.79
C ASP A 371 -51.15 3.13 10.10
N TYR A 372 -50.44 3.10 11.23
CA TYR A 372 -51.06 3.00 12.56
C TYR A 372 -51.91 4.22 12.90
N ALA A 373 -51.44 5.43 12.57
CA ALA A 373 -52.22 6.65 12.79
C ALA A 373 -53.45 6.70 11.88
N ALA A 374 -53.35 6.22 10.64
CA ALA A 374 -54.46 6.15 9.69
C ALA A 374 -55.51 5.10 10.08
N THR A 375 -55.13 4.02 10.77
CA THR A 375 -56.06 2.98 11.25
C THR A 375 -56.79 3.34 12.54
N LEU A 376 -56.27 4.31 13.31
CA LEU A 376 -56.91 4.84 14.52
C LEU A 376 -57.91 5.99 14.28
N VAL A 377 -58.03 6.50 13.05
CA VAL A 377 -58.87 7.65 12.63
C VAL A 377 -59.93 7.21 11.63
#